data_AF-A0A371JL60-F1
#
_entry.id   AF-A0A371JL60-F1
#
_cell.length_a   1.000
_cell.length_b   1.000
_cell.length_c   1.000
_cell.angle_alpha   90.00
_cell.angle_beta   90.00
_cell.angle_gamma   90.00
#
_symmetry.space_group_name_H-M   'P 1'
#
loop_
_entity.id
_entity.type
_entity.pdbx_description
1 polymer ?
#
loop_
_entity_poly.entity_id
_entity_poly.type
_entity_poly.pdbx_seq_one_letter_code
_entity_poly.pdbx_strand_id
1 'polypeptide(L)'
;MSPELKLKTAAEEIKDILRKHDIAASIVLHTPGHGEYLNHILTSYSCAYQYQDDSIHFYSKKKDFKSVEEQAKQQGETANMLHILSKLTGENFMMLHSMSEKFDSITNAEHFNP
;
A
#
# COMPACT_ATOMS: atom_id res chain seq x y z
N MET A 1 -22.29 -11.25 -6.45
CA MET A 1 -21.47 -10.05 -6.23
C MET A 1 -20.54 -9.91 -7.42
N SER A 2 -20.37 -8.71 -8.00
CA SER A 2 -19.41 -8.52 -9.10
C SER A 2 -17.97 -8.73 -8.60
N PRO A 3 -17.02 -9.12 -9.49
CA PRO A 3 -15.59 -9.20 -9.15
C PRO A 3 -15.05 -7.93 -8.47
N GLU A 4 -15.37 -6.76 -9.02
CA GLU A 4 -15.03 -5.45 -8.47
C GLU A 4 -15.59 -5.24 -7.05
N LEU A 5 -16.89 -5.47 -6.85
CA LEU A 5 -17.52 -5.28 -5.55
C LEU A 5 -16.93 -6.22 -4.50
N LYS A 6 -16.59 -7.46 -4.88
CA LYS A 6 -15.93 -8.43 -4.01
C LYS A 6 -14.56 -7.91 -3.54
N LEU A 7 -13.74 -7.42 -4.46
CA LEU A 7 -12.41 -6.91 -4.11
C LEU A 7 -12.50 -5.62 -3.28
N LYS A 8 -13.44 -4.72 -3.59
CA LYS A 8 -13.69 -3.51 -2.79
C LYS A 8 -14.13 -3.81 -1.36
N THR A 9 -15.04 -4.78 -1.17
CA THR A 9 -15.46 -5.22 0.17
C THR A 9 -14.27 -5.77 0.96
N ALA A 10 -13.48 -6.67 0.37
CA ALA A 10 -12.29 -7.20 1.00
C ALA A 10 -11.25 -6.12 1.33
N ALA A 11 -11.06 -5.14 0.43
CA ALA A 11 -10.14 -4.03 0.64
C ALA A 11 -10.52 -3.18 1.86
N GLU A 12 -11.80 -2.87 2.06
CA GLU A 12 -12.24 -2.12 3.25
C GLU A 12 -12.10 -2.92 4.55
N GLU A 13 -12.41 -4.22 4.53
CA GLU A 13 -12.18 -5.10 5.70
C GLU A 13 -10.69 -5.14 6.10
N ILE A 14 -9.81 -5.23 5.09
CA ILE A 14 -8.35 -5.18 5.32
C ILE A 14 -7.95 -3.82 5.88
N LYS A 15 -8.43 -2.70 5.31
CA LYS A 15 -8.15 -1.36 5.83
C LYS A 15 -8.59 -1.21 7.28
N ASP A 16 -9.71 -1.79 7.70
CA ASP A 16 -10.15 -1.76 9.09
C ASP A 16 -9.20 -2.51 10.03
N ILE A 17 -8.66 -3.65 9.60
CA ILE A 17 -7.60 -4.36 10.35
C ILE A 17 -6.34 -3.50 10.45
N LEU A 18 -5.90 -2.90 9.35
CA LEU A 18 -4.69 -2.07 9.32
C LEU A 18 -4.82 -0.83 10.23
N ARG A 19 -5.97 -0.14 10.17
CA ARG A 19 -6.31 0.98 11.07
C ARG A 19 -6.31 0.54 12.53
N LYS A 20 -6.93 -0.60 12.85
CA LYS A 20 -7.02 -1.13 14.22
C LYS A 20 -5.64 -1.42 14.84
N HIS A 21 -4.69 -1.84 14.02
CA HIS A 21 -3.36 -2.24 14.49
C HIS A 21 -2.27 -1.19 14.23
N ASP A 22 -2.62 -0.03 13.67
CA ASP A 22 -1.69 1.03 13.30
C ASP A 22 -0.57 0.55 12.35
N ILE A 23 -0.94 -0.19 11.31
CA ILE A 23 0.00 -0.85 10.37
C ILE A 23 -0.10 -0.20 9.00
N ALA A 24 1.05 0.18 8.42
CA ALA A 24 1.10 0.60 7.02
C ALA A 24 1.28 -0.60 6.07
N ALA A 25 0.60 -0.59 4.93
CA ALA A 25 0.66 -1.67 3.94
C ALA A 25 0.40 -1.18 2.50
N SER A 26 0.96 -1.93 1.54
CA SER A 26 0.60 -1.88 0.12
C SER A 26 0.23 -3.30 -0.29
N ILE A 27 -1.01 -3.50 -0.77
CA ILE A 27 -1.61 -4.82 -0.98
C ILE A 27 -2.27 -4.88 -2.35
N VAL A 28 -2.03 -5.97 -3.08
CA VAL A 28 -2.71 -6.29 -4.33
C VAL A 28 -3.68 -7.44 -4.07
N LEU A 29 -4.91 -7.29 -4.55
CA LEU A 29 -5.98 -8.28 -4.49
C LEU A 29 -6.33 -8.73 -5.91
N HIS A 30 -6.58 -10.02 -6.07
CA HIS A 30 -6.96 -10.60 -7.35
C HIS A 30 -8.16 -11.52 -7.19
N THR A 31 -9.06 -11.48 -8.16
CA THR A 31 -10.09 -12.48 -8.41
C THR A 31 -10.18 -12.66 -9.93
N PRO A 32 -10.65 -13.80 -10.46
CA PRO A 32 -10.75 -13.96 -11.92
C PRO A 32 -11.48 -12.79 -12.58
N GLY A 33 -10.83 -12.16 -13.57
CA GLY A 33 -11.35 -11.05 -14.35
C GLY A 33 -11.25 -9.66 -13.71
N HIS A 34 -10.65 -9.52 -12.52
CA HIS A 34 -10.44 -8.20 -11.90
C HIS A 34 -9.26 -8.19 -10.92
N GLY A 35 -8.52 -7.08 -10.91
CA GLY A 35 -7.48 -6.80 -9.91
C GLY A 35 -7.79 -5.49 -9.20
N GLU A 36 -7.42 -5.40 -7.92
CA GLU A 36 -7.48 -4.15 -7.15
C GLU A 36 -6.20 -4.01 -6.36
N TYR A 37 -5.81 -2.78 -6.07
CA TYR A 37 -4.73 -2.49 -5.13
C TYR A 37 -5.21 -1.50 -4.07
N LEU A 38 -4.62 -1.58 -2.89
CA LEU A 38 -4.83 -0.59 -1.84
C LEU A 38 -3.51 -0.22 -1.19
N ASN A 39 -3.35 1.06 -0.92
CA ASN A 39 -2.29 1.59 -0.08
C ASN A 39 -2.94 2.13 1.19
N HIS A 40 -2.39 1.74 2.34
CA HIS A 40 -2.76 2.28 3.63
C HIS A 40 -1.49 2.72 4.34
N ILE A 41 -1.25 4.03 4.36
CA ILE A 41 -0.03 4.63 4.92
C ILE A 41 -0.33 5.61 6.06
N LEU A 42 -1.61 5.72 6.45
CA LEU A 42 -2.05 6.59 7.53
C LEU A 42 -1.88 5.86 8.85
N THR A 43 -0.74 6.07 9.47
CA THR A 43 -0.41 5.52 10.80
C THR A 43 -0.13 6.64 11.78
N SER A 44 -0.32 6.38 13.07
CA SER A 44 -0.14 7.35 14.15
C SER A 44 1.33 7.79 14.30
N TYR A 45 2.26 6.92 13.94
CA TYR A 45 3.70 7.17 13.95
C TYR A 45 4.20 7.87 12.69
N SER A 46 3.36 8.05 11.66
CA SER A 46 3.75 8.70 10.42
C SER A 46 3.27 10.15 10.35
N CYS A 47 4.01 10.98 9.64
CA CYS A 47 3.56 12.29 9.20
C CYS A 47 2.88 12.26 7.82
N ALA A 48 2.66 11.09 7.23
CA ALA A 48 1.95 10.91 5.96
C ALA A 48 0.43 10.94 6.14
N TYR A 49 -0.26 11.62 5.23
CA TYR A 49 -1.71 11.72 5.19
C TYR A 49 -2.20 11.58 3.75
N GLN A 50 -3.27 10.80 3.55
CA GLN A 50 -3.94 10.67 2.26
C GLN A 50 -5.14 11.63 2.19
N TYR A 51 -5.26 12.31 1.07
CA TYR A 51 -6.39 13.19 0.76
C TYR A 51 -7.46 12.48 -0.07
N GLN A 52 -8.60 13.14 -0.24
CA GLN A 52 -9.73 12.61 -1.01
C GLN A 52 -9.42 12.37 -2.50
N ASP A 53 -8.37 12.99 -3.04
CA ASP A 53 -7.89 12.85 -4.41
C ASP A 53 -6.77 11.79 -4.54
N ASP A 54 -6.59 10.94 -3.54
CA ASP A 54 -5.52 9.94 -3.42
C ASP A 54 -4.09 10.52 -3.37
N SER A 55 -3.95 11.84 -3.27
CA SER A 55 -2.64 12.46 -3.04
C SER A 55 -2.15 12.20 -1.62
N ILE A 56 -0.83 12.02 -1.49
CA ILE A 56 -0.15 11.86 -0.20
C ILE A 56 0.59 13.14 0.14
N HIS A 57 0.26 13.73 1.29
CA HIS A 57 0.95 14.89 1.83
C HIS A 57 1.66 14.53 3.15
N PHE A 58 2.71 15.28 3.46
CA PHE A 58 3.46 15.13 4.71
C PHE A 58 3.27 16.34 5.61
N TYR A 59 2.77 16.11 6.82
CA TYR A 59 2.53 17.15 7.81
C TYR A 59 3.58 17.10 8.90
N SER A 60 4.55 17.98 8.80
CA SER A 60 5.61 18.08 9.80
C SER A 60 6.03 19.53 10.03
N LYS A 61 5.10 20.41 10.39
CA LYS A 61 5.45 21.80 10.77
C LYS A 61 5.86 21.82 12.23
N LYS A 62 6.90 22.58 12.58
CA LYS A 62 7.45 22.66 13.96
C LYS A 62 6.39 22.91 15.04
N LYS A 63 5.38 23.73 14.74
CA LYS A 63 4.30 24.09 15.67
C LYS A 63 3.39 22.92 16.07
N ASP A 64 3.42 21.82 15.31
CA ASP A 64 2.58 20.63 15.53
C ASP A 64 3.26 19.63 16.50
N PHE A 65 4.48 19.92 16.97
CA PHE A 65 5.29 19.04 17.83
C PHE A 65 5.71 19.74 19.11
N LYS A 66 5.93 18.97 20.19
CA LYS A 66 6.40 19.48 21.48
C LYS A 66 7.90 19.77 21.46
N SER A 67 8.65 19.07 20.61
CA SER A 67 10.09 19.26 20.47
C SER A 67 10.60 18.93 19.05
N VAL A 68 11.83 19.34 18.76
CA VAL A 68 12.51 19.04 17.49
C VAL A 68 12.80 17.54 17.38
N GLU A 69 13.10 16.89 18.50
CA GLU A 69 13.39 15.45 18.57
C GLU A 69 12.15 14.61 18.27
N GLU A 70 10.98 14.99 18.79
CA GLU A 70 9.70 14.34 18.47
C GLU A 70 9.39 14.46 16.97
N GLN A 71 9.57 15.65 16.42
CA GLN A 71 9.40 15.90 14.99
C GLN A 71 10.34 15.05 14.14
N ALA A 72 11.63 15.04 14.48
CA ALA A 72 12.65 14.28 13.75
C ALA A 72 12.39 12.77 13.84
N LYS A 73 11.91 12.28 14.99
CA LYS A 73 11.53 10.88 15.17
C LYS A 73 10.39 10.50 14.21
N GLN A 74 9.30 11.25 14.18
CA GLN A 74 8.15 10.93 13.32
C GLN A 74 8.51 11.01 11.81
N GLN A 75 9.36 11.97 11.43
CA GLN A 75 9.92 12.06 10.09
C GLN A 75 10.77 10.82 9.74
N GLY A 76 11.63 10.38 10.66
CA GLY A 76 12.46 9.19 10.50
C GLY A 76 11.62 7.92 10.38
N GLU A 77 10.60 7.76 11.22
CA GLU A 77 9.67 6.63 11.16
C GLU A 77 8.89 6.60 9.83
N THR A 78 8.46 7.77 9.35
CA THR A 78 7.81 7.90 8.03
C THR A 78 8.74 7.53 6.89
N ALA A 79 9.97 8.04 6.89
CA ALA A 79 10.96 7.72 5.86
C ALA A 79 11.28 6.21 5.84
N ASN A 80 11.44 5.61 7.01
CA ASN A 80 11.70 4.18 7.15
C ASN A 80 10.50 3.33 6.67
N MET A 81 9.28 3.71 7.03
CA MET A 81 8.04 3.06 6.54
C MET A 81 7.99 3.05 5.02
N LEU A 82 8.19 4.20 4.37
CA LEU A 82 8.18 4.31 2.91
C LEU A 82 9.29 3.49 2.26
N HIS A 83 10.49 3.51 2.85
CA HIS A 83 11.62 2.72 2.37
C HIS A 83 11.32 1.21 2.40
N ILE A 84 10.85 0.70 3.54
CA ILE A 84 10.53 -0.72 3.72
C ILE A 84 9.39 -1.14 2.80
N LEU A 85 8.30 -0.36 2.75
CA LEU A 85 7.17 -0.66 1.87
C LEU A 85 7.59 -0.70 0.40
N SER A 86 8.36 0.29 -0.06
CA SER A 86 8.85 0.34 -1.44
C SER A 86 9.71 -0.87 -1.77
N LYS A 87 10.66 -1.22 -0.87
CA LYS A 87 11.54 -2.36 -1.05
C LYS A 87 10.78 -3.69 -1.12
N LEU A 88 9.93 -3.97 -0.13
CA LEU A 88 9.19 -5.23 -0.07
C LEU A 88 8.17 -5.35 -1.22
N THR A 89 7.54 -4.25 -1.61
CA THR A 89 6.63 -4.23 -2.77
C THR A 89 7.39 -4.51 -4.06
N GLY A 90 8.58 -3.92 -4.23
CA GLY A 90 9.45 -4.19 -5.37
C GLY A 90 9.89 -5.66 -5.43
N GLU A 91 10.31 -6.24 -4.30
CA GLU A 91 10.67 -7.66 -4.21
C GLU A 91 9.48 -8.57 -4.56
N ASN A 92 8.29 -8.27 -4.05
CA ASN A 92 7.05 -8.98 -4.39
C ASN A 92 6.73 -8.87 -5.88
N PHE A 93 6.84 -7.68 -6.47
CA PHE A 93 6.62 -7.46 -7.90
C PHE A 93 7.59 -8.31 -8.74
N MET A 94 8.89 -8.27 -8.44
CA MET A 94 9.89 -9.00 -9.22
C MET A 94 9.65 -10.51 -9.19
N MET A 95 9.26 -11.05 -8.03
CA MET A 95 8.90 -12.46 -7.90
C MET A 95 7.67 -12.81 -8.74
N LEU A 96 6.58 -12.04 -8.62
CA LEU A 96 5.34 -12.29 -9.37
C LEU A 96 5.54 -12.13 -10.88
N HIS A 97 6.31 -11.11 -11.29
CA HIS A 97 6.63 -10.84 -12.69
C HIS A 97 7.38 -12.02 -13.32
N SER A 98 8.44 -12.51 -12.65
CA SER A 98 9.21 -13.66 -13.14
C SER A 98 8.35 -14.93 -13.27
N MET A 99 7.45 -15.17 -12.31
CA MET A 99 6.51 -16.28 -12.37
C MET A 99 5.50 -16.13 -13.53
N SER A 100 4.97 -14.93 -13.75
CA SER A 100 4.05 -14.64 -14.84
C SER A 100 4.70 -14.91 -16.19
N GLU A 101 5.88 -14.33 -16.46
CA GLU A 101 6.61 -14.55 -17.71
C GLU A 101 6.90 -16.03 -17.95
N LYS A 102 7.30 -16.74 -16.89
CA LYS A 102 7.57 -18.18 -16.99
C LYS A 102 6.31 -18.97 -17.33
N PHE A 103 5.18 -18.66 -16.70
CA PHE A 103 3.92 -19.34 -16.98
C PHE A 103 3.42 -19.04 -18.40
N ASP A 104 3.53 -17.80 -18.84
CA ASP A 104 3.14 -17.35 -20.18
C ASP A 104 3.94 -18.07 -21.27
N SER A 105 5.27 -18.20 -21.07
CA SER A 105 6.14 -18.92 -22.01
C SER A 105 5.78 -20.40 -22.22
N ILE A 106 5.02 -21.00 -21.29
CA ILE A 106 4.62 -22.41 -21.34
C ILE A 106 3.18 -22.54 -21.87
N THR A 107 2.33 -21.58 -21.56
CA THR A 107 0.88 -21.69 -21.76
C THR A 107 0.34 -20.86 -22.91
N ASN A 108 1.12 -19.90 -23.42
CA ASN A 108 0.65 -18.85 -24.33
C ASN A 108 -0.60 -18.15 -23.77
N ALA A 109 -0.59 -17.84 -22.48
CA ALA A 109 -1.72 -17.21 -21.81
C ALA A 109 -2.05 -15.83 -22.42
N GLU A 110 -3.34 -15.52 -22.51
CA GLU A 110 -3.85 -14.20 -22.83
C GLU A 110 -4.16 -13.44 -21.53
N HIS A 111 -3.77 -12.17 -21.47
CA HIS A 111 -3.96 -11.32 -20.29
C HIS A 111 -5.00 -10.24 -20.55
N PHE A 112 -5.75 -9.93 -19.50
CA PHE A 112 -6.60 -8.74 -19.46
C PHE A 112 -5.81 -7.60 -18.83
N ASN A 113 -5.87 -6.41 -19.44
CA ASN A 113 -5.36 -5.22 -18.77
C ASN A 113 -6.32 -4.85 -17.63
N PRO A 114 -5.82 -4.66 -16.40
CA PRO A 114 -6.62 -4.24 -15.25
C PRO A 114 -7.20 -2.84 -15.43
#